data_AF-A0A6B2T8W8-F1
#
_entry.id   AF-A0A6B2T8W8-F1
#
_cell.length_a   1.000
_cell.length_b   1.000
_cell.length_c   1.000
_cell.angle_alpha   90.00
_cell.angle_beta   90.00
_cell.angle_gamma   90.00
#
_symmetry.space_group_name_H-M   'P 1'
#
loop_
_entity.id
_entity.type
_entity.pdbx_description
1 polymer ?
#
loop_
_entity_poly.entity_id
_entity_poly.type
_entity_poly.pdbx_seq_one_letter_code
_entity_poly.pdbx_strand_id
1 'polypeptide(L)'
;MLSSTRAQAPHRLVVVGAGAAGTMVVIHAAEEAVRRRRPVRITLVDPGPRTGAGVAFATDDPRHLLNVPAGNMSCLPDRPGHFVDWLVANRDATATARSFVPRRHYGDYLAATSAAAVDRAGDLVTHRRLHTRATACAW
;
A
#
# COMPACT_ATOMS: atom_id res chain seq x y z
N MET A 1 -19.88 -36.25 -10.55
CA MET A 1 -18.86 -35.51 -11.32
C MET A 1 -18.44 -34.29 -10.50
N LEU A 2 -17.31 -34.39 -9.78
CA LEU A 2 -16.70 -33.24 -9.13
C LEU A 2 -16.14 -32.35 -10.24
N SER A 3 -16.81 -31.25 -10.54
CA SER A 3 -16.30 -30.23 -11.44
C SER A 3 -15.02 -29.68 -10.82
N SER A 4 -13.87 -30.09 -11.36
CA SER A 4 -12.57 -29.55 -11.00
C SER A 4 -12.58 -28.08 -11.41
N THR A 5 -12.76 -27.18 -10.44
CA THR A 5 -12.57 -25.76 -10.63
C THR A 5 -11.11 -25.57 -11.06
N ARG A 6 -10.89 -25.40 -12.37
CA ARG A 6 -9.57 -25.11 -12.91
C ARG A 6 -9.08 -23.85 -12.21
N ALA A 7 -8.04 -23.96 -11.38
CA ALA A 7 -7.48 -22.82 -10.69
C ALA A 7 -7.14 -21.75 -11.73
N GLN A 8 -7.78 -20.58 -11.62
CA GLN A 8 -7.61 -19.53 -12.61
C GLN A 8 -6.17 -19.01 -12.54
N ALA A 9 -5.51 -18.90 -13.69
CA ALA A 9 -4.17 -18.34 -13.75
C ALA A 9 -4.16 -16.92 -13.16
N PRO A 10 -3.18 -16.58 -12.30
CA PRO A 10 -3.14 -15.28 -11.65
C PRO A 10 -2.92 -14.16 -12.67
N HIS A 11 -3.61 -13.03 -12.49
CA HIS A 11 -3.24 -11.81 -13.21
C HIS A 11 -1.84 -11.37 -12.79
N ARG A 12 -1.02 -11.00 -13.76
CA ARG A 12 0.35 -10.54 -13.51
C ARG A 12 0.36 -9.02 -13.57
N LEU A 13 0.78 -8.38 -12.48
CA LEU A 13 0.89 -6.94 -12.37
C LEU A 13 2.36 -6.58 -12.13
N VAL A 14 2.92 -5.74 -12.99
CA VAL A 14 4.23 -5.12 -12.76
C VAL A 14 4.01 -3.67 -12.41
N VAL A 15 4.54 -3.25 -11.26
CA VAL A 15 4.43 -1.89 -10.74
C VAL A 15 5.81 -1.26 -10.74
N VAL A 16 6.00 -0.22 -11.54
CA VAL A 16 7.26 0.54 -11.57
C VAL A 16 7.18 1.65 -10.53
N GLY A 17 8.05 1.57 -9.52
CA GLY A 17 8.00 2.39 -8.32
C GLY A 17 7.43 1.63 -7.13
N ALA A 18 8.20 1.57 -6.04
CA ALA A 18 7.83 0.91 -4.78
C ALA A 18 7.75 1.90 -3.60
N GLY A 19 7.54 3.18 -3.90
CA GLY A 19 7.16 4.20 -2.94
C GLY A 19 5.64 4.25 -2.71
N ALA A 20 5.15 5.36 -2.14
CA ALA A 20 3.76 5.49 -1.68
C ALA A 20 2.71 5.05 -2.70
N ALA A 21 2.82 5.52 -3.94
CA ALA A 21 1.88 5.17 -5.01
C ALA A 21 1.91 3.66 -5.33
N GLY A 22 3.08 3.06 -5.45
CA GLY A 22 3.21 1.62 -5.69
C GLY A 22 2.65 0.79 -4.54
N THR A 23 2.79 1.26 -3.30
CA THR A 23 2.18 0.62 -2.14
C THR A 23 0.66 0.73 -2.13
N MET A 24 0.09 1.86 -2.54
CA MET A 24 -1.36 1.99 -2.74
C MET A 24 -1.87 1.05 -3.84
N VAL A 25 -1.09 0.85 -4.92
CA VAL A 25 -1.42 -0.16 -5.95
C VAL A 25 -1.46 -1.56 -5.34
N VAL A 26 -0.52 -1.93 -4.45
CA VAL A 26 -0.54 -3.22 -3.74
C VAL A 26 -1.78 -3.36 -2.86
N ILE A 27 -2.09 -2.33 -2.06
CA ILE A 27 -3.27 -2.30 -1.19
C ILE A 27 -4.54 -2.59 -2.00
N HIS A 28 -4.78 -1.81 -3.05
CA HIS A 28 -6.00 -1.96 -3.84
C HIS A 28 -6.01 -3.24 -4.66
N ALA A 29 -4.88 -3.68 -5.23
CA ALA A 29 -4.81 -4.96 -5.93
C ALA A 29 -5.17 -6.14 -5.01
N ALA A 30 -4.76 -6.08 -3.74
CA ALA A 30 -5.12 -7.09 -2.75
C ALA A 30 -6.61 -7.05 -2.38
N GLU A 31 -7.18 -5.86 -2.17
CA GLU A 31 -8.63 -5.70 -1.93
C GLU A 31 -9.46 -6.18 -3.12
N GLU A 32 -9.03 -5.88 -4.36
CA GLU A 32 -9.67 -6.38 -5.59
C GLU A 32 -9.57 -7.90 -5.70
N ALA A 33 -8.40 -8.49 -5.38
CA ALA A 33 -8.19 -9.92 -5.44
C ALA A 33 -9.16 -10.67 -4.53
N VAL A 34 -9.34 -10.18 -3.29
CA VAL A 34 -10.34 -10.71 -2.34
C VAL A 34 -11.75 -10.54 -2.89
N ARG A 35 -12.12 -9.32 -3.28
CA ARG A 35 -13.49 -9.00 -3.69
C ARG A 35 -13.94 -9.81 -4.92
N ARG A 36 -13.03 -10.02 -5.87
CA ARG A 36 -13.31 -10.75 -7.12
C ARG A 36 -12.96 -12.23 -7.04
N ARG A 37 -12.42 -12.70 -5.91
CA ARG A 37 -11.84 -14.05 -5.75
C ARG A 37 -10.89 -14.40 -6.90
N ARG A 38 -10.01 -13.46 -7.24
CA ARG A 38 -9.13 -13.55 -8.41
C ARG A 38 -7.67 -13.45 -7.97
N PRO A 39 -6.86 -14.52 -8.18
CA PRO A 39 -5.44 -14.47 -7.84
C PRO A 39 -4.67 -13.40 -8.62
N VAL A 40 -3.74 -12.72 -7.96
CA VAL A 40 -2.85 -11.71 -8.54
C VAL A 40 -1.41 -11.96 -8.09
N ARG A 41 -0.47 -11.84 -9.04
CA ARG A 41 0.97 -11.84 -8.80
C ARG A 41 1.55 -10.47 -9.11
N ILE A 42 2.04 -9.79 -8.09
CA ILE A 42 2.58 -8.43 -8.15
C ILE A 42 4.11 -8.48 -8.17
N THR A 43 4.74 -7.79 -9.11
CA THR A 43 6.18 -7.50 -9.09
C THR A 43 6.39 -5.99 -8.99
N LEU A 44 6.93 -5.53 -7.87
CA LEU A 44 7.36 -4.16 -7.66
C LEU A 44 8.78 -4.00 -8.20
N VAL A 45 9.04 -2.97 -9.01
CA VAL A 45 10.36 -2.67 -9.57
C VAL A 45 10.79 -1.28 -9.11
N ASP A 46 11.83 -1.21 -8.29
CA ASP A 46 12.27 0.07 -7.70
C ASP A 46 13.73 0.01 -7.24
N PRO A 47 14.58 0.97 -7.65
CA PRO A 47 15.99 1.00 -7.26
C PRO A 47 16.25 1.62 -5.89
N GLY A 48 15.23 2.12 -5.18
CA GLY A 48 15.39 2.75 -3.88
C GLY A 48 15.73 1.72 -2.79
N PRO A 49 16.37 2.11 -1.68
CA PRO A 49 16.71 1.15 -0.63
C PRO A 49 15.46 0.69 0.17
N ARG A 50 14.43 1.53 0.26
CA ARG A 50 13.22 1.27 1.08
C ARG A 50 11.98 1.09 0.21
N THR A 51 11.06 0.26 0.68
CA THR A 51 9.71 0.04 0.11
C THR A 51 8.68 0.80 0.95
N GLY A 52 7.52 1.14 0.39
CA GLY A 52 6.39 1.63 1.18
C GLY A 52 6.24 3.13 1.09
N ALA A 53 7.03 3.84 1.87
CA ALA A 53 6.87 5.27 2.09
C ALA A 53 7.22 6.14 0.88
N GLY A 54 8.15 5.69 0.02
CA GLY A 54 8.71 6.54 -1.04
C GLY A 54 9.45 7.77 -0.48
N VAL A 55 9.96 8.63 -1.37
CA VAL A 55 10.80 9.78 -0.95
C VAL A 55 10.05 10.74 -0.03
N ALA A 56 8.76 10.99 -0.30
CA ALA A 56 7.98 11.99 0.42
C ALA A 56 7.75 11.66 1.91
N PHE A 57 7.62 10.37 2.26
CA PHE A 57 7.22 9.95 3.60
C PHE A 57 8.32 9.19 4.36
N ALA A 58 9.52 9.06 3.78
CA ALA A 58 10.61 8.30 4.37
C ALA A 58 11.64 9.18 5.12
N THR A 59 11.22 10.36 5.56
CA THR A 59 12.03 11.27 6.37
C THR A 59 11.97 10.89 7.84
N ASP A 60 13.09 10.99 8.56
CA ASP A 60 13.11 10.75 10.00
C ASP A 60 12.84 12.03 10.83
N ASP A 61 12.96 13.21 10.21
CA ASP A 61 12.72 14.49 10.88
C ASP A 61 11.22 14.64 11.29
N PRO A 62 10.91 14.77 12.60
CA PRO A 62 9.53 14.95 13.07
C PRO A 62 8.88 16.25 12.59
N ARG A 63 9.65 17.25 12.21
CA ARG A 63 9.16 18.57 11.79
C ARG A 63 8.67 18.58 10.35
N HIS A 64 9.00 17.56 9.56
CA HIS A 64 8.45 17.40 8.23
C HIS A 64 7.01 16.93 8.32
N LEU A 65 6.09 17.88 8.45
CA LEU A 65 4.65 17.62 8.51
C LEU A 65 4.06 17.37 7.13
N LEU A 66 2.94 16.65 7.10
CA LEU A 66 2.05 16.61 5.95
C LEU A 66 1.61 18.03 5.60
N ASN A 67 1.42 18.29 4.30
CA ASN A 67 0.92 19.57 3.80
C ASN A 67 -0.61 19.62 3.69
N VAL A 68 -1.29 18.53 4.05
CA VAL A 68 -2.74 18.44 4.11
C VAL A 68 -3.16 17.82 5.45
N PRO A 69 -4.37 18.12 5.96
CA PRO A 69 -4.86 17.54 7.20
C PRO A 69 -5.00 16.02 7.14
N ALA A 70 -4.83 15.35 8.28
CA ALA A 70 -4.93 13.89 8.38
C ALA A 70 -6.27 13.32 7.87
N GLY A 71 -7.37 14.07 8.02
CA GLY A 71 -8.69 13.67 7.52
C GLY A 71 -8.77 13.50 6.00
N ASN A 72 -7.83 14.09 5.25
CA ASN A 72 -7.79 14.04 3.79
C ASN A 72 -6.74 13.05 3.26
N MET A 73 -6.18 12.21 4.13
CA MET A 73 -4.99 11.41 3.80
C MET A 73 -5.26 9.91 3.72
N SER A 74 -6.46 9.42 4.01
CA SER A 74 -6.75 7.98 3.88
C SER A 74 -6.36 7.47 2.48
N CYS A 75 -5.63 6.35 2.44
CA CYS A 75 -5.35 5.65 1.18
C CYS A 75 -6.50 4.75 0.73
N LEU A 76 -7.64 4.82 1.42
CA LEU A 76 -8.82 4.00 1.20
C LEU A 76 -10.01 4.95 0.95
N PRO A 77 -10.39 5.17 -0.32
CA PRO A 77 -11.42 6.15 -0.68
C PRO A 77 -12.78 5.87 -0.05
N ASP A 78 -13.11 4.60 0.17
CA ASP A 78 -14.34 4.12 0.83
C ASP A 78 -14.31 4.28 2.36
N ARG A 79 -13.12 4.55 2.93
CA ARG A 79 -12.90 4.70 4.38
C ARG A 79 -12.10 5.97 4.66
N PRO A 80 -12.69 7.18 4.47
CA PRO A 80 -11.96 8.45 4.59
C PRO A 80 -11.37 8.71 5.99
N GLY A 81 -11.96 8.17 7.06
CA GLY A 81 -11.43 8.27 8.43
C GLY A 81 -10.26 7.35 8.75
N HIS A 82 -9.93 6.39 7.90
CA HIS A 82 -9.07 5.26 8.26
C HIS A 82 -7.65 5.67 8.68
N PHE A 83 -7.07 6.72 8.09
CA PHE A 83 -5.76 7.21 8.55
C PHE A 83 -5.83 7.85 9.93
N VAL A 84 -6.90 8.59 10.23
CA VAL A 84 -7.09 9.22 11.56
C VAL A 84 -7.28 8.14 12.62
N ASP A 85 -8.11 7.13 12.35
CA ASP A 85 -8.33 6.02 13.27
C ASP A 85 -7.03 5.25 13.53
N TRP A 86 -6.25 5.01 12.48
CA TRP A 86 -4.93 4.38 12.60
C TRP A 86 -3.96 5.23 13.42
N LEU A 87 -3.93 6.55 13.21
CA LEU A 87 -3.08 7.47 13.99
C LEU A 87 -3.42 7.43 15.48
N VAL A 88 -4.71 7.52 15.82
CA VAL A 88 -5.19 7.47 17.20
C VAL A 88 -4.78 6.17 17.88
N ALA A 89 -4.91 5.04 17.18
CA ALA A 89 -4.57 3.75 17.73
C ALA A 89 -3.06 3.48 17.86
N ASN A 90 -2.21 4.07 17.01
CA ASN A 90 -0.82 3.62 16.85
C ASN A 90 0.26 4.69 17.09
N ARG A 91 -0.10 5.98 17.13
CA ARG A 91 0.88 7.07 17.14
C ARG A 91 0.52 8.20 18.10
N ASP A 92 -0.72 8.68 18.07
CA ASP A 92 -1.15 9.86 18.83
C ASP A 92 -2.65 9.80 19.12
N ALA A 93 -3.01 9.45 20.35
CA ALA A 93 -4.39 9.33 20.81
C ALA A 93 -5.19 10.65 20.76
N THR A 94 -4.52 11.79 20.59
CA THR A 94 -5.14 13.12 20.48
C THR A 94 -5.30 13.59 19.03
N ALA A 95 -4.85 12.80 18.06
CA ALA A 95 -4.94 13.15 16.65
C ALA A 95 -6.41 13.33 16.21
N THR A 96 -6.64 14.34 15.36
CA THR A 96 -7.96 14.63 14.77
C THR A 96 -7.84 14.72 13.26
N ALA A 97 -8.98 14.75 12.57
CA ALA A 97 -9.02 14.99 11.13
C ALA A 97 -8.35 16.32 10.69
N ARG A 98 -8.22 17.30 11.60
CA ARG A 98 -7.58 18.59 11.34
C ARG A 98 -6.07 18.61 11.64
N SER A 99 -5.52 17.53 12.20
CA SER A 99 -4.11 17.48 12.59
C SER A 99 -3.19 17.42 11.37
N PHE A 100 -2.11 18.19 11.41
CA PHE A 100 -0.98 18.09 10.49
C PHE A 100 0.12 17.28 11.17
N VAL A 101 0.23 16.00 10.82
CA VAL A 101 1.12 15.06 11.49
C VAL A 101 2.45 14.88 10.73
N PRO A 102 3.52 14.38 11.38
CA PRO A 102 4.77 14.04 10.69
C PRO A 102 4.55 13.12 9.48
N ARG A 103 5.22 13.42 8.36
CA ARG A 103 5.17 12.65 7.10
C ARG A 103 5.49 11.18 7.30
N ARG A 104 6.42 10.85 8.20
CA ARG A 104 6.75 9.47 8.54
C ARG A 104 5.56 8.66 9.07
N HIS A 105 4.63 9.28 9.80
CA HIS A 105 3.45 8.57 10.29
C HIS A 105 2.57 8.11 9.13
N TYR A 106 2.54 8.86 8.02
CA TYR A 106 1.86 8.41 6.81
C TYR A 106 2.60 7.25 6.11
N GLY A 107 3.94 7.29 6.10
CA GLY A 107 4.75 6.16 5.62
C GLY A 107 4.49 4.87 6.39
N ASP A 108 4.45 4.96 7.73
CA ASP A 108 4.12 3.84 8.62
C ASP A 108 2.69 3.32 8.37
N TYR A 109 1.74 4.23 8.20
CA TYR A 109 0.36 3.91 7.88
C TYR A 109 0.23 3.12 6.57
N LEU A 110 0.91 3.55 5.50
CA LEU A 110 0.91 2.83 4.23
C LEU A 110 1.52 1.44 4.36
N ALA A 111 2.61 1.29 5.13
CA ALA A 111 3.23 0.00 5.38
C ALA A 111 2.28 -0.94 6.15
N ALA A 112 1.67 -0.46 7.23
CA ALA A 112 0.72 -1.24 8.03
C ALA A 112 -0.52 -1.63 7.22
N THR A 113 -1.08 -0.69 6.44
CA THR A 113 -2.27 -0.94 5.61
C THR A 113 -1.97 -1.94 4.49
N SER A 114 -0.78 -1.85 3.86
CA SER A 114 -0.35 -2.82 2.85
C SER A 114 -0.16 -4.21 3.43
N ALA A 115 0.47 -4.34 4.60
CA ALA A 115 0.62 -5.62 5.27
C ALA A 115 -0.75 -6.25 5.57
N ALA A 116 -1.65 -5.50 6.20
CA ALA A 116 -2.99 -5.98 6.51
C ALA A 116 -3.82 -6.38 5.27
N ALA A 117 -3.66 -5.66 4.16
CA ALA A 117 -4.35 -5.98 2.91
C ALA A 117 -3.82 -7.30 2.30
N VAL A 118 -2.50 -7.49 2.28
CA VAL A 118 -1.88 -8.73 1.80
C VAL A 118 -2.23 -9.91 2.70
N ASP A 119 -2.14 -9.74 4.02
CA ASP A 119 -2.47 -10.79 4.99
C ASP A 119 -3.93 -11.25 4.83
N ARG A 120 -4.86 -10.31 4.65
CA ARG A 120 -6.27 -10.62 4.39
C ARG A 120 -6.49 -11.34 3.07
N ALA A 121 -5.68 -11.04 2.06
CA ALA A 121 -5.77 -11.68 0.75
C ALA A 121 -5.22 -13.11 0.76
N GLY A 122 -4.29 -13.43 1.67
CA GLY A 122 -3.66 -14.74 1.77
C GLY A 122 -3.10 -15.19 0.42
N ASP A 123 -3.39 -16.43 0.03
CA ASP A 123 -2.88 -17.03 -1.21
C ASP A 123 -3.42 -16.37 -2.51
N LEU A 124 -4.40 -15.48 -2.42
CA LEU A 124 -4.87 -14.72 -3.59
C LEU A 124 -3.83 -13.70 -4.07
N VAL A 125 -2.87 -13.31 -3.22
CA VAL A 125 -1.85 -12.33 -3.59
C VAL A 125 -0.46 -12.88 -3.30
N THR A 126 0.35 -12.95 -4.35
CA THR A 126 1.81 -13.07 -4.18
C THR A 126 2.46 -11.79 -4.64
N HIS A 127 3.43 -11.28 -3.87
CA HIS A 127 4.17 -10.09 -4.25
C HIS A 127 5.67 -10.31 -4.07
N ARG A 128 6.45 -9.68 -4.94
CA ARG A 128 7.91 -9.61 -4.82
C ARG A 128 8.41 -8.25 -5.22
N ARG A 129 9.61 -7.91 -4.77
CA ARG A 129 10.32 -6.70 -5.16
C ARG A 129 11.58 -7.03 -5.93
N LEU A 130 11.80 -6.33 -7.03
CA LEU A 130 13.06 -6.29 -7.76
C LEU A 130 13.73 -4.96 -7.45
N HIS A 131 14.88 -5.01 -6.79
CA HIS A 131 15.70 -3.84 -6.51
C HIS A 131 16.52 -3.45 -7.75
N THR A 132 15.84 -2.88 -8.73
CA THR A 132 16.44 -2.51 -10.02
C THR A 132 15.71 -1.34 -10.64
N ARG A 133 16.36 -0.70 -11.61
CA ARG A 133 15.76 0.35 -12.43
C ARG A 133 15.11 -0.27 -13.66
N ALA A 134 13.82 0.00 -13.85
CA ALA A 134 13.19 -0.25 -15.14
C ALA A 134 13.73 0.75 -16.18
N THR A 135 14.25 0.25 -17.30
CA THR A 135 14.82 1.08 -18.39
C THR A 135 14.00 1.02 -19.68
N ALA A 136 13.18 -0.02 -19.85
CA ALA A 136 12.26 -0.18 -20.97
C ALA A 136 11.08 -1.08 -20.56
N CYS A 137 9.97 -0.95 -21.28
CA CYS A 137 8.84 -1.88 -21.23
C CYS A 137 8.45 -2.19 -22.68
N ALA A 138 8.28 -3.47 -22.99
CA ALA A 138 7.82 -3.94 -24.29
C ALA A 138 6.62 -4.88 -24.06
N TRP A 139 5.63 -4.75 -24.94
CA TRP A 139 4.36 -5.48 -24.91
C TRP A 139 4.14 -6.20 -26.23
#